data_AF-A0A9E0AVP7-F1
#
_entry.id   AF-A0A9E0AVP7-F1
#
_cell.length_a   1.000
_cell.length_b   1.000
_cell.length_c   1.000
_cell.angle_alpha   90.00
_cell.angle_beta   90.00
_cell.angle_gamma   90.00
#
_symmetry.space_group_name_H-M   'P 1'
#
loop_
_entity.id
_entity.type
_entity.pdbx_description
1 polymer ?
#
loop_
_entity_poly.entity_id
_entity_poly.type
_entity_poly.pdbx_seq_one_letter_code
_entity_poly.pdbx_strand_id
1 'polypeptide(L)'
;MTLSLTEYRTKLIAKIMLASSQDEVKRYIDTAVKSLEQHKLNGHIVTRFTEKMLDELEAFNPMNKEAQQWSNIKMARICFNQIKRKLDLASPH
;
A
#
# COMPACT_ATOMS: atom_id res chain seq x y z
N MET A 1 6.90 18.99 9.87
CA MET A 1 5.73 18.89 8.98
C MET A 1 5.16 17.50 9.11
N THR A 2 4.02 17.35 9.77
CA THR A 2 3.28 16.09 9.85
C THR A 2 2.70 15.81 8.47
N LEU A 3 3.30 14.85 7.74
CA LEU A 3 2.70 14.34 6.50
C LEU A 3 1.33 13.77 6.84
N SER A 4 0.29 14.24 6.16
CA SER A 4 -1.04 13.64 6.26
C SER A 4 -1.01 12.22 5.69
N LEU A 5 -1.89 11.34 6.19
CA LEU A 5 -2.01 9.97 5.66
C LEU A 5 -2.31 9.95 4.15
N THR A 6 -3.03 10.97 3.66
CA THR A 6 -3.31 11.13 2.24
C THR A 6 -2.03 11.41 1.44
N GLU A 7 -1.22 12.38 1.86
CA GLU A 7 0.07 12.66 1.20
C GLU A 7 1.00 11.46 1.27
N TYR A 8 0.95 10.70 2.37
CA TYR A 8 1.72 9.49 2.53
C TYR A 8 1.30 8.41 1.51
N ARG A 9 -0.01 8.18 1.33
CA ARG A 9 -0.54 7.28 0.28
C ARG A 9 -0.11 7.73 -1.10
N THR A 10 -0.28 9.00 -1.44
CA THR A 10 0.10 9.55 -2.75
C THR A 10 1.58 9.31 -3.05
N LYS A 11 2.47 9.55 -2.08
CA LYS A 11 3.91 9.29 -2.23
C LYS A 11 4.21 7.80 -2.38
N LEU A 12 3.51 6.94 -1.65
CA LEU A 12 3.69 5.49 -1.77
C LEU A 12 3.24 4.98 -3.14
N ILE A 13 2.10 5.45 -3.66
CA ILE A 13 1.65 5.14 -5.02
C ILE A 13 2.70 5.57 -6.04
N ALA A 14 3.20 6.80 -5.96
CA ALA A 14 4.24 7.27 -6.88
C ALA A 14 5.48 6.36 -6.87
N LYS A 15 5.92 5.91 -5.69
CA LYS A 15 7.02 4.94 -5.56
C LYS A 15 6.70 3.58 -6.18
N ILE A 16 5.49 3.06 -5.99
CA ILE A 16 5.04 1.80 -6.62
C ILE A 16 5.06 1.93 -8.15
N MET A 17 4.56 3.05 -8.67
CA MET A 17 4.51 3.29 -10.11
C MET A 17 5.90 3.39 -10.74
N LEU A 18 6.86 3.98 -10.02
CA LEU A 18 8.23 4.21 -10.48
C LEU A 18 9.20 3.07 -10.13
N ALA A 19 8.74 2.04 -9.42
CA ALA A 19 9.59 0.91 -9.04
C ALA A 19 10.10 0.16 -10.28
N SER A 20 11.38 -0.17 -10.28
CA SER A 20 12.03 -0.92 -11.35
C SER A 20 11.77 -2.43 -11.26
N SER A 21 11.27 -2.91 -10.11
CA SER A 21 11.02 -4.32 -9.85
C SER A 21 9.92 -4.54 -8.81
N GLN A 22 9.34 -5.73 -8.82
CA GLN A 22 8.37 -6.17 -7.81
C GLN A 22 8.97 -6.24 -6.39
N ASP A 23 10.27 -6.51 -6.28
CA ASP A 23 10.98 -6.51 -4.99
C ASP A 23 11.10 -5.10 -4.41
N GLU A 24 11.27 -4.07 -5.24
CA GLU A 24 11.20 -2.68 -4.80
C GLU A 24 9.80 -2.31 -4.31
N VAL A 25 8.75 -2.71 -5.05
CA VAL A 25 7.35 -2.52 -4.63
C VAL A 25 7.12 -3.11 -3.24
N LYS A 26 7.54 -4.37 -3.02
CA LYS A 26 7.42 -5.03 -1.72
C LYS A 26 8.16 -4.27 -0.64
N ARG A 27 9.42 -3.87 -0.88
CA ARG A 27 10.23 -3.11 0.09
C ARG A 27 9.60 -1.75 0.45
N TYR A 28 9.02 -1.04 -0.52
CA TYR A 28 8.33 0.23 -0.26
C TYR A 28 7.09 0.04 0.61
N ILE A 29 6.30 -0.99 0.35
CA ILE A 29 5.10 -1.31 1.13
C ILE A 29 5.47 -1.76 2.54
N ASP A 30 6.43 -2.69 2.68
CA ASP A 30 6.91 -3.17 3.98
C ASP A 30 7.43 -2.02 4.84
N THR A 31 8.22 -1.12 4.24
CA THR A 31 8.72 0.08 4.92
C THR A 31 7.56 0.98 5.36
N ALA A 32 6.57 1.16 4.49
CA ALA A 32 5.45 2.04 4.79
C ALA A 32 4.57 1.52 5.93
N VAL A 33 4.24 0.23 5.92
CA VAL A 33 3.44 -0.41 6.98
C VAL A 33 4.21 -0.40 8.29
N LYS A 34 5.50 -0.73 8.27
CA LYS A 34 6.34 -0.69 9.47
C LYS A 34 6.40 0.72 10.06
N SER A 35 6.50 1.76 9.23
CA SER A 35 6.43 3.14 9.72
C SER A 35 5.08 3.45 10.37
N LEU A 36 3.96 3.03 9.77
CA LEU A 36 2.62 3.25 10.35
C LEU A 36 2.48 2.56 11.71
N GLU A 37 2.98 1.32 11.85
CA GLU A 37 3.00 0.58 13.11
C GLU A 37 3.90 1.24 14.17
N GLN A 38 5.10 1.68 13.79
CA GLN A 38 6.07 2.33 14.69
C GLN A 38 5.59 3.68 15.22
N HIS A 39 4.80 4.41 14.43
CA HIS A 39 4.19 5.67 14.86
C HIS A 39 3.00 5.47 15.80
N LYS A 40 2.76 4.24 16.32
CA LYS A 40 1.65 3.87 17.21
C LYS A 40 0.29 4.29 16.65
N LEU A 41 0.15 4.33 15.32
CA LEU A 41 -1.14 4.53 14.72
C LEU A 41 -2.01 3.33 15.10
N ASN A 42 -3.20 3.61 15.63
CA ASN A 42 -4.16 2.59 16.06
C ASN A 42 -4.37 1.57 14.91
N GLY A 43 -4.56 0.29 15.20
CA GLY A 43 -4.78 -0.76 14.19
C GLY A 43 -5.89 -0.40 13.20
N HIS A 44 -6.90 0.36 13.66
CA HIS A 44 -7.94 0.94 12.80
C HIS A 44 -7.39 1.90 11.72
N ILE A 45 -6.38 2.71 12.04
CA ILE A 45 -5.73 3.62 11.08
C ILE A 45 -4.96 2.83 10.02
N VAL A 46 -4.22 1.80 10.44
CA VAL A 46 -3.49 0.92 9.51
C VAL A 46 -4.45 0.16 8.60
N THR A 47 -5.57 -0.30 9.15
CA THR A 47 -6.66 -0.95 8.40
C THR A 47 -7.24 -0.01 7.36
N ARG A 48 -7.68 1.19 7.77
CA ARG A 48 -8.23 2.19 6.86
C ARG A 48 -7.23 2.65 5.80
N PHE A 49 -5.94 2.74 6.15
CA PHE A 49 -4.88 3.03 5.20
C PHE A 49 -4.77 1.92 4.14
N THR A 50 -4.76 0.67 4.57
CA THR A 50 -4.67 -0.52 3.71
C THR A 50 -5.86 -0.62 2.76
N GLU A 51 -7.07 -0.42 3.26
CA GLU A 51 -8.29 -0.40 2.45
C GLU A 51 -8.24 0.71 1.40
N LYS A 52 -7.84 1.92 1.78
CA LYS A 52 -7.72 3.02 0.82
C LYS A 52 -6.64 2.81 -0.23
N MET A 53 -5.52 2.17 0.12
CA MET A 53 -4.53 1.77 -0.87
C MET A 53 -5.10 0.74 -1.86
N LEU A 54 -5.90 -0.24 -1.39
CA LEU A 54 -6.54 -1.21 -2.27
C LEU A 54 -7.55 -0.54 -3.22
N ASP A 55 -8.43 0.33 -2.70
CA ASP A 55 -9.39 1.10 -3.50
C ASP A 55 -8.66 1.89 -4.61
N GLU A 56 -7.60 2.63 -4.25
CA GLU A 56 -6.82 3.45 -5.18
C GLU A 56 -6.09 2.59 -6.23
N LEU A 57 -5.59 1.41 -5.85
CA LEU A 57 -4.93 0.49 -6.79
C LEU A 57 -5.90 -0.19 -7.75
N GLU A 58 -7.13 -0.46 -7.31
CA GLU A 58 -8.19 -1.07 -8.13
C GLU A 58 -8.80 -0.09 -9.12
N ALA A 59 -8.78 1.21 -8.80
CA ALA A 59 -9.22 2.25 -9.72
C ALA A 59 -8.28 2.46 -10.92
N PHE A 60 -7.06 1.92 -10.92
CA PHE A 60 -6.16 2.04 -12.05
C PHE A 60 -6.62 1.21 -13.25
N ASN A 61 -6.87 1.90 -14.37
CA ASN A 61 -7.15 1.26 -15.64
C ASN A 61 -5.85 0.74 -16.30
N PRO A 62 -5.75 -0.58 -16.62
CA PRO A 62 -4.58 -1.16 -17.29
C PRO A 62 -4.26 -0.55 -18.66
N MET A 63 -5.25 0.01 -19.37
CA MET A 63 -5.04 0.58 -20.71
C MET A 63 -4.16 1.85 -20.70
N ASN A 64 -4.03 2.51 -19.55
CA ASN A 64 -3.28 3.76 -19.42
C ASN A 64 -1.92 3.57 -18.73
N LYS A 65 -1.41 2.33 -18.64
CA LYS A 65 -0.21 1.98 -17.88
C LYS A 65 0.75 1.12 -18.69
N GLU A 66 2.04 1.38 -18.50
CA GLU A 66 3.09 0.53 -19.04
C GLU A 66 3.08 -0.86 -18.38
N ALA A 67 3.59 -1.87 -19.09
CA ALA A 67 3.61 -3.25 -18.59
C ALA A 67 4.28 -3.38 -17.20
N GLN A 68 5.37 -2.64 -16.97
CA GLN A 68 6.06 -2.61 -15.68
C GLN A 68 5.17 -1.99 -14.58
N GLN A 69 4.53 -0.86 -14.87
CA GLN A 69 3.62 -0.20 -13.94
C GLN A 69 2.45 -1.12 -13.55
N TRP A 70 1.89 -1.85 -14.52
CA TRP A 70 0.81 -2.81 -14.25
C TRP A 70 1.28 -4.00 -13.42
N SER A 71 2.48 -4.52 -13.70
CA SER A 71 3.13 -5.55 -12.88
C SER A 71 3.32 -5.08 -11.44
N ASN A 72 3.77 -3.84 -11.24
CA ASN A 72 3.93 -3.22 -9.94
C ASN A 72 2.60 -3.06 -9.19
N ILE A 73 1.55 -2.62 -9.88
CA ILE A 73 0.18 -2.50 -9.32
C ILE A 73 -0.32 -3.87 -8.84
N LYS A 74 -0.16 -4.92 -9.66
CA LYS A 74 -0.55 -6.29 -9.27
C LYS A 74 0.20 -6.75 -8.02
N MET A 75 1.51 -6.54 -7.97
CA MET A 75 2.32 -6.90 -6.81
C MET A 75 1.88 -6.13 -5.56
N ALA A 76 1.63 -4.82 -5.69
CA ALA A 76 1.15 -4.00 -4.59
C ALA A 76 -0.19 -4.50 -4.04
N ARG A 77 -1.14 -4.85 -4.92
CA ARG A 77 -2.43 -5.44 -4.52
C ARG A 77 -2.25 -6.74 -3.75
N ILE A 78 -1.33 -7.62 -4.18
CA ILE A 78 -1.02 -8.86 -3.47
C ILE A 78 -0.50 -8.54 -2.06
N CYS A 79 0.47 -7.64 -1.92
CA CYS A 79 1.02 -7.23 -0.63
C CYS A 79 -0.05 -6.66 0.30
N PHE A 80 -0.86 -5.70 -0.17
CA PHE A 80 -1.90 -5.09 0.66
C PHE A 80 -3.01 -6.08 1.06
N ASN A 81 -3.37 -7.03 0.20
CA ASN A 81 -4.30 -8.10 0.59
C ASN A 81 -3.72 -9.02 1.67
N GLN A 82 -2.42 -9.31 1.64
CA GLN A 82 -1.76 -10.07 2.71
C GLN A 82 -1.75 -9.28 4.03
N ILE A 83 -1.51 -7.98 3.98
CA ILE A 83 -1.57 -7.10 5.15
C ILE A 83 -2.98 -7.07 5.73
N LYS A 84 -4.00 -6.86 4.90
CA LYS A 84 -5.41 -6.86 5.31
C LYS A 84 -5.77 -8.14 6.07
N ARG A 85 -5.44 -9.31 5.50
CA ARG A 85 -5.67 -10.62 6.16
C ARG A 85 -4.99 -10.73 7.52
N LYS A 86 -3.78 -10.20 7.68
CA LYS A 86 -3.07 -10.22 8.98
C LYS A 86 -3.75 -9.32 10.01
N LEU A 87 -4.26 -8.15 9.59
CA LEU A 87 -4.97 -7.22 10.45
C LEU A 87 -6.32 -7.80 10.91
N ASP A 88 -7.04 -8.47 10.00
CA ASP A 88 -8.31 -9.15 10.29
C ASP A 88 -8.11 -10.28 11.33
N LEU A 89 -7.02 -11.04 11.22
CA LEU A 89 -6.67 -12.10 12.19
C LEU A 89 -6.22 -11.54 13.56
N ALA A 90 -5.67 -10.32 13.60
CA ALA A 90 -5.18 -9.70 14.83
C ALA A 90 -6.27 -8.97 15.64
N SER A 91 -7.47 -8.81 15.06
CA SER A 91 -8.63 -8.16 15.71
C SER A 91 -9.77 -9.17 15.87
N PRO A 92 -9.69 -10.12 16.82
CA PRO A 92 -10.84 -10.97 17.13
C PRO A 92 -11.97 -10.08 17.66
N HIS A 93 -13.15 -10.20 17.05
CA HIS A 93 -14.38 -9.54 17.50
C HIS A 93 -14.68 -9.80 18.99
#